data_AF-A0A6G3WZ35-F1
#
_entry.id   AF-A0A6G3WZ35-F1
#
_cell.length_a   1.000
_cell.length_b   1.000
_cell.length_c   1.000
_cell.angle_alpha   90.00
_cell.angle_beta   90.00
_cell.angle_gamma   90.00
#
_symmetry.space_group_name_H-M   'P 1'
#
loop_
_entity.id
_entity.type
_entity.pdbx_description
1 polymer ?
#
loop_
_entity_poly.entity_id
_entity_poly.type
_entity_poly.pdbx_seq_one_letter_code
_entity_poly.pdbx_strand_id
1 'polypeptide(L)' 'RVGRETHRIAVELLGADESRPGVRETVQGLLDMARGLGLANLLTDDTARRARVVEQWAALVEDGLG' A
#
# COMPACT_ATOMS: atom_id res chain seq x y z
N ARG A 1 -3.09 14.90 -9.44
CA ARG A 1 -3.50 14.06 -10.60
C ARG A 1 -2.92 12.65 -10.47
N VAL A 2 -1.60 12.52 -10.33
CA VAL A 2 -0.89 11.24 -10.17
C VAL A 2 -1.45 10.38 -9.02
N GLY A 3 -1.59 10.93 -7.80
CA GLY A 3 -2.07 10.13 -6.66
C GLY A 3 -3.45 9.47 -6.84
N ARG A 4 -4.39 10.14 -7.51
CA ARG A 4 -5.71 9.56 -7.82
C ARG A 4 -5.62 8.45 -8.86
N GLU A 5 -4.73 8.60 -9.83
CA GLU A 5 -4.50 7.59 -10.85
C GLU A 5 -3.78 6.36 -10.29
N THR A 6 -2.77 6.57 -9.44
CA THR A 6 -2.10 5.48 -8.71
C THR A 6 -3.09 4.73 -7.82
N HIS A 7 -3.98 5.44 -7.13
CA HIS A 7 -5.06 4.82 -6.35
C HIS A 7 -5.97 3.96 -7.22
N ARG A 8 -6.46 4.51 -8.35
CA ARG A 8 -7.31 3.77 -9.28
C ARG A 8 -6.65 2.50 -9.79
N ILE A 9 -5.37 2.57 -10.18
CA ILE A 9 -4.60 1.42 -10.64
C ILE A 9 -4.42 0.39 -9.50
N ALA A 10 -4.15 0.85 -8.27
CA ALA A 10 -4.01 -0.05 -7.13
C ALA A 10 -5.31 -0.80 -6.82
N VAL A 11 -6.45 -0.10 -6.82
CA VAL A 11 -7.78 -0.72 -6.68
C VAL A 11 -8.00 -1.79 -7.75
N GLU A 12 -7.69 -1.48 -9.01
CA GLU A 12 -7.83 -2.39 -10.15
C GLU A 12 -6.94 -3.63 -10.00
N LEU A 13 -5.66 -3.46 -9.65
CA LEU A 13 -4.70 -4.56 -9.49
C LEU A 13 -5.01 -5.45 -8.28
N LEU A 14 -5.53 -4.86 -7.19
CA LEU A 14 -5.89 -5.59 -5.98
C LEU A 14 -7.28 -6.24 -6.07
N GLY A 15 -8.05 -5.98 -7.13
CA GLY A 15 -9.44 -6.43 -7.21
C GLY A 15 -10.34 -5.88 -6.10
N ALA A 16 -9.98 -4.71 -5.56
CA ALA A 16 -10.60 -4.18 -4.35
C ALA A 16 -11.99 -3.58 -4.63
N ASP A 17 -13.00 -3.96 -3.85
CA ASP A 17 -14.35 -3.39 -3.92
C ASP A 17 -14.49 -2.20 -2.97
N GLU A 18 -14.32 -0.98 -3.51
CA GLU A 18 -14.42 0.26 -2.74
C GLU A 18 -15.84 0.61 -2.23
N SER A 19 -16.87 -0.17 -2.59
CA SER A 19 -18.20 -0.01 -1.99
C SER A 19 -18.27 -0.55 -0.57
N ARG A 20 -17.34 -1.45 -0.21
CA ARG A 20 -17.21 -2.01 1.13
C ARG A 20 -16.55 -0.98 2.07
N PRO A 21 -17.10 -0.78 3.28
CA PRO A 21 -16.50 0.13 4.27
C PRO A 21 -15.05 -0.21 4.55
N GLY A 22 -14.17 0.79 4.54
CA GLY A 22 -12.75 0.65 4.89
C GLY A 22 -11.84 0.24 3.75
N VAL A 23 -12.35 -0.29 2.61
CA VAL A 23 -11.50 -0.73 1.50
C VAL A 23 -10.72 0.44 0.89
N ARG A 24 -11.38 1.58 0.69
CA ARG A 24 -10.73 2.79 0.17
C ARG A 24 -9.58 3.22 1.07
N GLU A 25 -9.81 3.29 2.37
CA GLU A 25 -8.85 3.70 3.38
C GLU A 25 -7.67 2.72 3.46
N THR A 26 -7.93 1.40 3.36
CA THR A 26 -6.88 0.36 3.32
C THR A 26 -5.96 0.53 2.11
N VAL A 27 -6.52 0.74 0.91
CA VAL A 27 -5.72 0.98 -0.30
C VAL A 27 -4.91 2.29 -0.20
N GLN A 28 -5.50 3.34 0.36
CA GLN A 28 -4.78 4.60 0.59
C GLN A 28 -3.62 4.42 1.58
N GLY A 29 -3.85 3.72 2.69
CA GLY A 29 -2.83 3.40 3.69
C GLY A 29 -1.64 2.62 3.10
N LEU A 30 -1.92 1.62 2.24
CA LEU A 30 -0.90 0.89 1.50
C LEU A 30 -0.03 1.84 0.64
N LEU A 31 -0.67 2.74 -0.11
CA LEU A 31 0.05 3.67 -1.00
C LEU A 31 0.87 4.70 -0.23
N ASP A 32 0.37 5.15 0.92
CA ASP A 32 1.10 6.07 1.81
C ASP A 32 2.32 5.38 2.44
N MET A 33 2.17 4.13 2.88
CA MET A 33 3.29 3.32 3.35
C MET A 33 4.34 3.12 2.25
N ALA A 34 3.93 2.70 1.05
CA ALA A 34 4.84 2.46 -0.06
C ALA A 34 5.66 3.71 -0.41
N ARG A 35 5.04 4.90 -0.35
CA ARG A 35 5.71 6.18 -0.53
C ARG A 35 6.73 6.45 0.58
N GLY A 36 6.36 6.24 1.84
CA GLY A 36 7.26 6.42 3.00
C GLY A 36 8.50 5.51 2.94
N LEU A 37 8.32 4.25 2.55
CA LEU A 37 9.41 3.29 2.36
C LEU A 37 10.32 3.66 1.19
N GLY A 38 9.75 4.19 0.10
CA GLY A 38 10.53 4.70 -1.04
C GLY A 38 11.42 5.89 -0.65
N LEU A 39 10.92 6.79 0.20
CA LEU A 39 11.71 7.90 0.74
C LEU A 39 12.81 7.42 1.69
N ALA A 40 12.51 6.46 2.57
CA ALA A 40 13.49 5.92 3.51
C ALA A 40 14.72 5.31 2.81
N ASN A 41 14.51 4.66 1.67
CA ASN A 41 15.58 4.05 0.86
C ASN A 41 16.55 5.08 0.23
N LEU A 42 16.15 6.35 0.13
CA LEU A 42 17.02 7.42 -0.37
C LEU A 42 18.00 7.94 0.70
N LEU A 43 17.74 7.65 1.98
CA LEU A 43 18.55 8.16 3.10
C LEU A 43 19.62 7.15 3.54
N THR A 44 19.29 5.86 3.55
CA THR A 44 20.18 4.77 3.95
C THR A 44 19.72 3.48 3.26
N ASP A 45 20.64 2.54 2.98
CA ASP A 45 20.24 1.19 2.58
C ASP A 45 19.52 0.49 3.73
N ASP A 46 18.21 0.37 3.58
CA ASP A 46 17.29 -0.15 4.58
C ASP A 46 16.51 -1.38 4.08
N THR A 47 17.08 -2.07 3.08
CA THR A 47 16.39 -3.12 2.34
C THR A 47 15.83 -4.23 3.25
N ALA A 48 16.60 -4.66 4.26
CA ALA A 48 16.19 -5.74 5.18
C ALA A 48 15.01 -5.37 6.09
N ARG A 49 14.97 -4.13 6.60
CA ARG A 49 13.81 -3.66 7.40
C ARG A 49 12.59 -3.48 6.52
N ARG A 50 12.77 -2.86 5.35
CA ARG A 50 11.70 -2.62 4.38
C ARG A 50 11.03 -3.91 3.92
N ALA A 51 11.80 -4.97 3.64
CA ALA A 51 11.25 -6.26 3.26
C ALA A 51 10.26 -6.80 4.30
N ARG A 52 10.63 -6.78 5.58
CA ARG A 52 9.76 -7.23 6.69
C ARG A 52 8.51 -6.37 6.83
N VAL A 53 8.62 -5.05 6.65
CA VAL A 53 7.46 -4.15 6.72
C VAL A 53 6.49 -4.42 5.57
N VAL A 54 7.00 -4.58 4.34
CA VAL A 54 6.17 -4.88 3.16
C VAL A 54 5.45 -6.22 3.34
N GLU A 55 6.14 -7.25 3.82
CA GLU A 55 5.55 -8.57 4.07
C GLU A 55 4.41 -8.52 5.08
N GLN A 56 4.62 -7.84 6.23
CA GLN A 56 3.57 -7.68 7.23
C GLN A 56 2.37 -6.89 6.69
N TRP A 57 2.61 -5.84 5.93
CA TRP A 57 1.53 -5.04 5.36
C TRP A 57 0.78 -5.75 4.25
N ALA A 58 1.44 -6.59 3.45
CA ALA A 58 0.77 -7.43 2.48
C ALA A 58 -0.26 -8.34 3.17
N ALA A 59 0.12 -8.98 4.29
CA ALA A 59 -0.79 -9.80 5.08
C ALA A 59 -2.00 -9.01 5.64
N LEU A 60 -1.77 -7.78 6.13
CA LEU A 60 -2.84 -6.92 6.63
C LEU A 60 -3.78 -6.43 5.51
N VAL A 61 -3.23 -6.16 4.32
CA VAL A 61 -4.03 -5.77 3.15
C VAL A 61 -4.88 -6.95 2.67
N GLU A 62 -4.31 -8.16 2.60
CA GLU A 62 -5.05 -9.37 2.26
C GLU A 62 -6.23 -9.58 3.22
N ASP A 63 -5.97 -9.54 4.52
CA ASP A 63 -7.01 -9.68 5.56
C ASP A 63 -8.07 -8.56 5.48
N GLY A 64 -7.64 -7.32 5.25
CA GLY A 64 -8.53 -6.16 5.18
C GLY A 64 -9.38 -6.10 3.90
N LEU A 65 -8.93 -6.71 2.81
CA LEU A 65 -9.64 -6.74 1.53
C LEU A 65 -10.52 -7.99 1.37
N GLY A 66 -10.15 -9.11 2.01
CA GLY A 66 -10.95 -10.33 2.10
C GLY A 66 -10.80 -11.25 0.90
#